data_AF-A0A257S2N1-F1
#
_entry.id   AF-A0A257S2N1-F1
#
_cell.length_a   1.000
_cell.length_b   1.000
_cell.length_c   1.000
_cell.angle_alpha   90.00
_cell.angle_beta   90.00
_cell.angle_gamma   90.00
#
_symmetry.space_group_name_H-M   'P 1'
#
loop_
_entity.id
_entity.type
_entity.pdbx_description
1 polymer ?
#
loop_
_entity_poly.entity_id
_entity_poly.type
_entity_poly.pdbx_seq_one_letter_code
_entity_poly.pdbx_strand_id
1 'polypeptide(L)'
;STQTNRRIFRGMVHVADSESWQRIFQLMSEKSRWDLQDAEVGGYLERSFDFIVDLMQRLDHSDPYRLDPSGDERLGRAKRVRRQALRLGGEEAVREHAVEHFGMPAATLTFARSLPAPIYEPSRAASS
;
A
#
# COMPACT_ATOMS: atom_id res chain seq x y z
N SER A 1 35.87 -0.23 -1.26
CA SER A 1 35.13 0.99 -1.63
C SER A 1 33.83 0.55 -2.29
N THR A 2 32.70 0.78 -1.62
CA THR A 2 31.40 0.13 -1.84
C THR A 2 30.66 0.70 -3.06
N GLN A 3 30.56 -0.10 -4.13
CA GLN A 3 29.80 0.18 -5.35
C GLN A 3 28.29 -0.14 -5.18
N THR A 4 27.73 0.14 -4.00
CA THR A 4 26.33 -0.14 -3.66
C THR A 4 25.69 1.11 -3.09
N ASN A 5 25.31 2.07 -3.94
CA ASN A 5 24.10 2.88 -3.68
C ASN A 5 23.75 3.89 -4.79
N ARG A 6 24.59 4.10 -5.82
CA ARG A 6 24.28 5.16 -6.80
C ARG A 6 23.07 4.85 -7.70
N ARG A 7 22.67 3.57 -7.83
CA ARG A 7 21.47 3.14 -8.60
C ARG A 7 20.18 3.21 -7.78
N ILE A 8 20.25 2.85 -6.50
CA ILE A 8 19.12 2.93 -5.57
C ILE A 8 18.80 4.40 -5.28
N PHE A 9 19.80 5.25 -5.00
CA PHE A 9 19.60 6.69 -4.88
C PHE A 9 19.00 7.32 -6.15
N ARG A 10 19.45 6.92 -7.35
CA ARG A 10 18.89 7.46 -8.60
C ARG A 10 17.46 7.01 -8.85
N GLY A 11 17.12 5.77 -8.50
CA GLY A 11 15.75 5.26 -8.53
C GLY A 11 14.84 6.01 -7.57
N MET A 12 15.32 6.28 -6.35
CA MET A 12 14.60 7.07 -5.34
C MET A 12 14.44 8.54 -5.75
N VAL A 13 15.44 9.14 -6.39
CA VAL A 13 15.39 10.53 -6.89
C VAL A 13 14.41 10.68 -8.06
N HIS A 14 14.24 9.65 -8.90
CA HIS A 14 13.15 9.64 -9.90
C HIS A 14 11.77 9.38 -9.28
N VAL A 15 11.70 8.62 -8.18
CA VAL A 15 10.49 8.47 -7.36
C VAL A 15 10.15 9.78 -6.61
N ALA A 16 11.14 10.62 -6.33
CA ALA A 16 10.96 11.94 -5.74
C ALA A 16 10.58 13.04 -6.74
N ASP A 17 10.44 12.71 -8.04
CA ASP A 17 9.76 13.60 -8.98
C ASP A 17 8.27 13.60 -8.65
N SER A 18 7.93 14.42 -7.66
CA SER A 18 6.65 14.43 -6.94
C SER A 18 5.47 14.63 -7.89
N GLU A 19 5.70 15.27 -9.04
CA GLU A 19 4.71 15.43 -10.10
C GLU A 19 4.22 14.10 -10.68
N SER A 20 5.09 13.09 -10.79
CA SER A 20 4.72 11.80 -11.35
C SER A 20 3.82 11.00 -10.38
N TRP A 21 4.12 11.02 -9.08
CA TRP A 21 3.27 10.41 -8.07
C TRP A 21 1.96 11.15 -7.88
N GLN A 22 1.99 12.48 -7.84
CA GLN A 22 0.78 13.30 -7.80
C GLN A 22 -0.11 13.01 -8.99
N ARG A 23 0.44 12.90 -10.20
CA ARG A 23 -0.29 12.56 -11.42
C ARG A 23 -0.88 11.15 -11.38
N ILE A 24 -0.19 10.16 -10.82
CA ILE A 24 -0.71 8.80 -10.61
C ILE A 24 -1.85 8.80 -9.59
N PHE A 25 -1.69 9.48 -8.45
CA PHE A 25 -2.75 9.60 -7.45
C PHE A 25 -3.96 10.35 -7.97
N GLN A 26 -3.75 11.39 -8.77
CA GLN A 26 -4.83 12.13 -9.40
C GLN A 26 -5.55 11.28 -10.45
N LEU A 27 -4.81 10.54 -11.29
CA LEU A 27 -5.39 9.58 -12.22
C LEU A 27 -6.17 8.48 -11.48
N MET A 28 -5.65 7.96 -10.37
CA MET A 28 -6.37 6.99 -9.54
C MET A 28 -7.61 7.61 -8.90
N SER A 29 -7.54 8.83 -8.35
CA SER A 29 -8.71 9.51 -7.78
C SER A 29 -9.81 9.75 -8.83
N GLU A 30 -9.43 10.23 -10.03
CA GLU A 30 -10.38 10.57 -11.10
C GLU A 30 -10.91 9.36 -11.88
N LYS A 31 -10.14 8.26 -11.96
CA LYS A 31 -10.45 7.09 -12.79
C LYS A 31 -10.66 5.79 -12.01
N SER A 32 -10.44 5.78 -10.69
CA SER A 32 -10.68 4.58 -9.88
C SER A 32 -12.17 4.26 -9.97
N ARG A 33 -12.45 3.03 -10.39
CA ARG A 33 -13.80 2.46 -10.34
C ARG A 33 -14.19 2.06 -8.91
N TRP A 34 -13.24 2.14 -7.98
CA TRP A 34 -13.38 1.70 -6.60
C TRP A 34 -13.30 2.93 -5.73
N ASP A 35 -14.45 3.32 -5.19
CA ASP A 35 -14.52 4.32 -4.15
C ASP A 35 -14.05 3.68 -2.84
N LEU A 36 -13.06 4.30 -2.18
CA LEU A 36 -12.52 3.81 -0.91
C LEU A 36 -13.25 4.51 0.22
N GLN A 37 -13.85 3.73 1.11
CA GLN A 37 -14.54 4.28 2.26
C GLN A 37 -13.53 4.95 3.21
N ASP A 38 -13.93 6.02 3.90
CA ASP A 38 -13.06 6.76 4.83
C ASP A 38 -12.41 5.85 5.89
N ALA A 39 -13.11 4.79 6.33
CA ALA A 39 -12.58 3.78 7.24
C ALA A 39 -11.42 2.97 6.63
N GLU A 40 -11.48 2.66 5.34
CA GLU A 40 -10.43 1.94 4.62
C GLU A 40 -9.21 2.85 4.41
N VAL A 41 -9.44 4.13 4.08
CA VAL A 41 -8.39 5.14 3.95
C VAL A 41 -7.67 5.35 5.28
N GLY A 42 -8.42 5.56 6.36
CA GLY A 42 -7.86 5.71 7.71
C GLY A 42 -7.06 4.49 8.14
N GLY A 43 -7.62 3.28 7.99
CA GLY A 43 -6.94 2.04 8.33
C GLY A 43 -5.68 1.78 7.50
N TYR A 44 -5.66 2.19 6.23
CA TYR A 44 -4.46 2.15 5.40
C TYR A 44 -3.38 3.10 5.91
N LEU A 45 -3.74 4.36 6.21
CA LEU A 45 -2.79 5.38 6.66
C LEU A 45 -2.18 5.07 8.03
N GLU A 46 -2.98 4.58 8.99
CA GLU A 46 -2.47 4.11 10.29
C GLU A 46 -1.44 3.00 10.12
N ARG A 47 -1.75 1.99 9.29
CA ARG A 47 -0.85 0.87 9.02
C ARG A 47 0.41 1.29 8.29
N SER A 48 0.31 2.19 7.30
CA SER A 48 1.48 2.73 6.60
C SER A 48 2.39 3.48 7.57
N PHE A 49 1.84 4.28 8.47
CA PHE A 49 2.62 4.97 9.50
C PHE A 49 3.33 3.98 10.41
N ASP A 50 2.61 2.98 10.91
CA ASP A 50 3.19 1.92 11.75
C ASP A 50 4.37 1.24 11.05
N PHE A 51 4.20 0.89 9.77
CA PHE A 51 5.24 0.23 8.97
C PHE A 51 6.43 1.13 8.70
N ILE A 52 6.22 2.43 8.45
CA ILE A 52 7.29 3.40 8.24
C ILE A 52 8.10 3.58 9.53
N VAL A 53 7.43 3.75 10.68
CA VAL A 53 8.10 3.86 11.98
C VAL A 53 8.90 2.59 12.28
N ASP A 54 8.31 1.42 12.06
CA ASP A 54 8.96 0.14 12.26
C ASP A 54 10.19 -0.06 11.37
N LEU A 55 10.07 0.30 10.08
CA LEU A 55 11.18 0.29 9.13
C LEU A 55 12.30 1.24 9.56
N MET A 56 11.98 2.44 10.02
CA MET A 56 13.00 3.40 10.47
C MET A 56 13.72 2.93 11.74
N GLN A 57 13.04 2.20 12.63
CA GLN A 57 13.64 1.71 13.87
C GLN A 57 14.47 0.43 13.68
N ARG A 58 14.02 -0.49 12.83
CA ARG A 58 14.56 -1.86 12.72
C ARG A 58 15.14 -2.21 11.35
N LEU A 59 14.95 -1.37 10.34
CA LEU A 59 15.41 -1.54 8.96
C LEU A 59 15.08 -2.94 8.40
N ASP A 60 16.10 -3.74 8.11
CA ASP A 60 16.02 -5.09 7.53
C ASP A 60 15.35 -6.12 8.47
N HIS A 61 15.25 -5.80 9.75
CA HIS A 61 14.49 -6.59 10.73
C HIS A 61 13.04 -6.15 10.92
N SER A 62 12.59 -5.10 10.20
CA SER A 62 11.20 -4.63 10.27
C SER A 62 10.23 -5.61 9.61
N ASP A 63 8.99 -5.60 10.10
CA ASP A 63 7.91 -6.42 9.55
C ASP A 63 7.65 -6.11 8.06
N PRO A 64 7.51 -4.83 7.61
CA PRO A 64 7.27 -4.53 6.20
C PRO A 64 8.42 -4.95 5.27
N TYR A 65 9.66 -5.00 5.75
CA TYR A 65 10.79 -5.43 4.92
C TYR A 65 10.63 -6.89 4.45
N ARG A 66 9.97 -7.72 5.27
CA ARG A 66 9.67 -9.13 4.96
C ARG A 66 8.43 -9.31 4.09
N LEU A 67 7.66 -8.25 3.85
CA LEU A 67 6.35 -8.29 3.19
C LEU A 67 6.40 -7.82 1.74
N ASP A 68 7.52 -7.93 1.01
CA ASP A 68 7.66 -7.39 -0.35
C ASP A 68 7.28 -5.89 -0.39
N PRO A 69 8.11 -5.00 0.21
CA PRO A 69 7.77 -3.60 0.42
C PRO A 69 7.58 -2.80 -0.89
N SER A 70 8.15 -3.27 -2.00
CA SER A 70 7.94 -2.71 -3.34
C SER A 70 6.71 -3.28 -4.05
N GLY A 71 6.14 -4.38 -3.54
CA GLY A 71 5.05 -5.11 -4.19
C GLY A 71 5.45 -5.74 -5.52
N ASP A 72 6.73 -6.01 -5.77
CA ASP A 72 7.23 -6.41 -7.09
C ASP A 72 6.61 -7.74 -7.53
N GLU A 73 6.62 -8.73 -6.63
CA GLU A 73 6.02 -10.03 -6.90
C GLU A 73 4.49 -9.92 -6.95
N ARG A 74 3.90 -9.24 -5.97
CA ARG A 74 2.43 -9.16 -5.83
C ARG A 74 1.78 -8.41 -6.99
N LEU A 75 2.29 -7.24 -7.36
CA LEU A 75 1.80 -6.46 -8.50
C LEU A 75 2.00 -7.22 -9.82
N GLY A 76 3.15 -7.88 -9.98
CA GLY A 76 3.45 -8.72 -11.14
C GLY A 76 2.49 -9.91 -11.29
N ARG A 77 1.96 -10.44 -10.18
CA ARG A 77 1.04 -11.59 -10.16
C ARG A 77 -0.45 -11.19 -10.21
N ALA A 78 -0.82 -10.01 -9.74
CA ALA A 78 -2.21 -9.55 -9.60
C ALA A 78 -3.08 -9.76 -10.84
N LYS A 79 -2.58 -9.37 -12.02
CA LYS A 79 -3.33 -9.51 -13.27
C LYS A 79 -3.57 -10.98 -13.66
N ARG A 80 -2.66 -11.89 -13.32
CA ARG A 80 -2.81 -13.32 -13.59
C ARG A 80 -3.83 -13.95 -12.65
N VAL A 81 -3.72 -13.67 -11.34
CA VAL A 81 -4.69 -14.13 -10.32
C VAL A 81 -6.10 -13.72 -10.71
N ARG A 82 -6.32 -12.42 -11.00
CA ARG A 82 -7.64 -11.90 -11.37
C ARG A 82 -8.24 -12.63 -12.58
N ARG A 83 -7.46 -12.83 -13.65
CA ARG A 83 -7.94 -13.51 -14.86
C ARG A 83 -8.23 -14.98 -14.63
N GLN A 84 -7.46 -15.65 -13.78
CA GLN A 84 -7.69 -17.04 -13.45
C GLN A 84 -8.95 -17.20 -12.60
N ALA A 85 -9.09 -16.39 -11.55
CA ALA A 85 -10.25 -16.40 -10.66
C ALA A 85 -11.56 -16.11 -11.42
N LEU A 86 -11.58 -15.09 -12.28
CA LEU A 86 -12.74 -14.76 -13.13
C LEU A 86 -13.15 -15.94 -14.02
N ARG A 87 -12.19 -16.69 -14.57
CA ARG A 87 -12.48 -17.84 -15.44
C ARG A 87 -13.05 -19.04 -14.69
N LEU A 88 -12.64 -19.23 -13.43
CA LEU A 88 -12.96 -20.44 -12.65
C LEU A 88 -14.19 -20.28 -11.77
N GLY A 89 -14.47 -19.07 -11.26
CA GLY A 89 -15.54 -18.86 -10.30
C GLY A 89 -16.10 -17.44 -10.27
N GLY A 90 -15.90 -16.65 -11.32
CA GLY A 90 -16.48 -15.31 -11.43
C GLY A 90 -15.96 -14.32 -10.39
N GLU A 91 -16.79 -13.35 -10.01
CA GLU A 91 -16.40 -12.26 -9.12
C GLU A 91 -16.13 -12.70 -7.68
N GLU A 92 -16.88 -13.69 -7.19
CA GLU A 92 -16.70 -14.20 -5.82
C GLU A 92 -15.34 -14.87 -5.65
N ALA A 93 -14.92 -15.69 -6.61
CA ALA A 93 -13.58 -16.28 -6.61
C ALA A 93 -12.48 -15.20 -6.71
N VAL A 94 -12.73 -14.09 -7.41
CA VAL A 94 -11.77 -12.95 -7.44
C VAL A 94 -11.60 -12.36 -6.05
N ARG A 95 -12.70 -12.18 -5.32
CA ARG A 95 -12.68 -11.62 -3.97
C ARG A 95 -11.93 -12.54 -3.00
N GLU A 96 -12.22 -13.84 -3.05
CA GLU A 96 -11.54 -14.84 -2.22
C GLU A 96 -10.03 -14.89 -2.50
N HIS A 97 -9.64 -15.03 -3.76
CA HIS A 97 -8.22 -15.04 -4.15
C HIS A 97 -7.53 -13.70 -3.88
N ALA A 98 -8.26 -12.59 -3.86
CA ALA A 98 -7.70 -11.30 -3.50
C ALA A 98 -7.28 -11.27 -2.02
N VAL A 99 -8.13 -11.79 -1.14
CA VAL A 99 -7.82 -11.93 0.29
C VAL A 99 -6.65 -12.91 0.49
N GLU A 100 -6.65 -14.04 -0.21
CA GLU A 100 -5.61 -15.06 -0.10
C GLU A 100 -4.22 -14.55 -0.51
N HIS A 101 -4.12 -13.83 -1.63
CA HIS A 101 -2.83 -13.45 -2.21
C HIS A 101 -2.37 -12.03 -1.85
N PHE A 102 -3.30 -11.12 -1.59
CA PHE A 102 -3.04 -9.70 -1.36
C PHE A 102 -3.58 -9.19 -0.02
N GLY A 103 -4.19 -10.07 0.79
CA GLY A 103 -4.58 -9.75 2.15
C GLY A 103 -3.36 -9.31 2.96
N MET A 104 -3.52 -8.19 3.66
CA MET A 104 -2.49 -7.70 4.58
C MET A 104 -2.48 -8.57 5.85
N PRO A 105 -1.30 -8.96 6.35
CA PRO A 105 -1.22 -9.68 7.61
C PRO A 105 -1.73 -8.81 8.77
N ALA A 106 -2.22 -9.46 9.83
CA ALA A 106 -2.51 -8.76 11.08
C ALA A 106 -1.20 -8.21 11.64
N ALA A 107 -1.05 -6.88 11.64
CA ALA A 107 0.08 -6.20 12.25
C ALA A 107 -0.23 -5.94 13.72
N THR A 108 0.74 -6.21 14.61
CA THR A 108 0.65 -5.91 16.04
C THR A 108 1.19 -4.52 16.39
N LEU A 109 1.64 -3.76 15.39
CA LEU A 109 2.17 -2.41 15.56
C LEU A 109 1.05 -1.44 15.96
N THR A 110 1.39 -0.47 16.80
CA THR A 110 0.42 0.47 17.37
C THR A 110 0.98 1.89 17.50
N PHE A 111 2.00 2.25 16.70
CA PHE A 111 2.63 3.56 16.77
C PHE A 111 1.64 4.69 16.45
N ALA A 112 0.78 4.50 15.46
CA ALA A 112 -0.25 5.46 15.09
C ALA A 112 -1.20 5.78 16.25
N ARG A 113 -1.50 4.80 17.12
CA ARG A 113 -2.37 4.98 18.29
C ARG A 113 -1.76 5.86 19.38
N SER A 114 -0.44 6.04 19.36
CA SER A 114 0.28 6.90 20.31
C SER A 114 0.31 8.37 19.88
N LEU A 115 -0.16 8.68 18.67
CA LEU A 115 -0.21 10.05 18.18
C LEU A 115 -1.27 10.87 18.93
N PRO A 116 -1.03 12.18 19.12
CA PRO A 116 -1.97 13.06 19.80
C PRO A 116 -3.26 13.31 19.01
N ALA A 117 -3.26 13.03 17.71
CA ALA A 117 -4.40 13.17 16.79
C ALA A 117 -4.36 12.03 15.76
N PRO A 118 -5.51 11.63 15.20
CA PRO A 118 -5.56 10.61 14.14
C PRO A 118 -4.81 11.09 12.89
N ILE A 119 -4.22 10.15 12.15
CA ILE A 119 -3.49 10.43 10.90
C ILE A 119 -4.45 10.87 9.79
N TYR A 120 -5.70 10.41 9.86
CA TYR A 120 -6.73 10.71 8.90
C TYR A 120 -7.98 11.18 9.62
N GLU A 121 -8.44 12.37 9.26
CA GLU A 121 -9.76 12.86 9.62
C GLU A 121 -10.68 12.69 8.40
N PRO A 122 -11.76 11.90 8.52
CA PRO A 122 -12.77 11.74 7.48
C PRO A 122 -13.25 13.09 6.95
N SER A 123 -13.31 13.23 5.62
CA SER A 123 -13.86 14.44 5.01
C SER A 123 -15.38 14.46 5.22
N ARG A 124 -15.90 15.48 5.91
CA ARG A 124 -17.35 15.69 6.07
C ARG A 124 -18.12 15.75 4.74
N ALA A 125 -17.44 15.94 3.61
CA ALA A 125 -18.05 16.08 2.28
C ALA A 125 -18.47 14.74 1.64
N ALA A 126 -18.03 13.58 2.14
CA ALA A 126 -18.35 12.27 1.57
C ALA A 126 -19.55 11.57 2.24
N SER A 127 -20.15 12.19 3.27
CA SER A 127 -21.41 11.73 3.87
C SER A 127 -22.59 12.43 3.19
N SER A 128 -22.96 12.02 1.98
CA SER A 128 -24.25 12.34 1.34
C SER A 128 -24.64 11.26 0.34
#